data_AF-A0A9Q0PUV5-F1
#
_entry.id   AF-A0A9Q0PUV5-F1
#
_cell.length_a   1.000
_cell.length_b   1.000
_cell.length_c   1.000
_cell.angle_alpha   90.00
_cell.angle_beta   90.00
_cell.angle_gamma   90.00
#
_symmetry.space_group_name_H-M   'P 1'
#
loop_
_entity.id
_entity.type
_entity.pdbx_description
1 polymer ?
#
loop_
_entity_poly.entity_id
_entity_poly.type
_entity_poly.pdbx_seq_one_letter_code
_entity_poly.pdbx_strand_id
1 'polypeptide(L)'
;MDSRNRIVIFAAIVLYLFLHFPSQTEAGVELASKQKESGDSSEFFAGLAQSNPSSKTALEQCAAHFKEAVLFLNLKGLQGGTASLDVHYALDEVDQCQDALSSGNVLIDSATSVIQKWKTVYDAAAATVSALEH
;
A
#
# COMPACT_ATOMS: atom_id res chain seq x y z
N MET A 1 -11.08 -28.44 35.25
CA MET A 1 -10.31 -28.33 33.99
C MET A 1 -8.86 -28.67 34.31
N ASP A 2 -8.36 -29.81 33.83
CA ASP A 2 -7.02 -30.33 34.16
C ASP A 2 -5.90 -29.37 33.69
N SER A 3 -4.78 -29.34 34.42
CA SER A 3 -3.63 -28.45 34.13
C SER A 3 -3.13 -28.60 32.69
N ARG A 4 -3.12 -29.83 32.17
CA ARG A 4 -2.70 -30.15 30.79
C ARG A 4 -3.64 -29.54 29.76
N ASN A 5 -4.94 -29.54 30.03
CA ASN A 5 -5.95 -28.95 29.15
C ASN A 5 -5.82 -27.42 29.10
N ARG A 6 -5.43 -26.78 30.20
CA ARG A 6 -5.15 -25.33 30.22
C ARG A 6 -3.93 -24.99 29.38
N ILE A 7 -2.84 -25.73 29.50
CA ILE A 7 -1.61 -25.51 28.73
C ILE A 7 -1.87 -25.64 27.22
N VAL A 8 -2.64 -26.64 26.79
CA VAL A 8 -2.97 -26.84 25.36
C VAL A 8 -3.82 -25.67 24.84
N ILE A 9 -4.79 -25.19 25.61
CA ILE A 9 -5.62 -24.04 25.22
C ILE A 9 -4.76 -22.77 25.11
N PHE A 10 -3.89 -22.50 26.08
CA PHE A 10 -2.97 -21.35 26.02
C PHE A 10 -2.01 -21.45 24.83
N ALA A 11 -1.43 -22.63 24.58
CA ALA A 11 -0.54 -22.83 23.44
C ALA A 11 -1.27 -22.64 22.10
N ALA A 12 -2.50 -23.13 21.98
CA ALA A 12 -3.31 -22.94 20.77
C ALA A 12 -3.68 -21.47 20.54
N ILE A 13 -4.03 -20.73 21.60
CA ILE A 13 -4.31 -19.28 21.51
C ILE A 13 -3.03 -18.52 21.11
N VAL A 14 -1.90 -18.81 21.75
CA VAL A 14 -0.62 -18.17 21.44
C VAL A 14 -0.21 -18.45 19.99
N LEU A 15 -0.29 -19.71 19.54
CA LEU A 15 -0.02 -20.08 18.14
C LEU A 15 -0.99 -19.38 17.17
N TYR A 16 -2.27 -19.31 17.50
CA TYR A 16 -3.25 -18.61 16.67
C TYR A 16 -2.92 -17.13 16.52
N LEU A 17 -2.56 -16.46 17.62
CA LEU A 17 -2.15 -15.06 17.60
C LEU A 17 -0.86 -14.86 16.78
N PHE A 18 0.17 -15.71 16.97
CA PHE A 18 1.41 -15.63 16.19
C PHE A 18 1.22 -15.91 14.70
N LEU A 19 0.22 -16.71 14.31
CA LEU A 19 -0.06 -17.03 12.90
C LEU A 19 -0.99 -16.02 12.21
N HIS A 20 -1.77 -15.23 12.97
CA HIS A 20 -2.72 -14.26 12.42
C HIS A 20 -2.25 -12.80 12.51
N PHE A 21 -1.33 -12.49 13.42
CA PHE A 21 -0.79 -11.14 13.55
C PHE A 21 0.58 -11.07 12.88
N PRO A 22 0.72 -10.29 11.80
CA PRO A 22 2.01 -10.12 11.16
C PRO A 22 3.00 -9.54 12.16
N SER A 23 4.21 -10.05 12.17
CA SER A 23 5.32 -9.46 12.92
C SER A 23 5.76 -8.14 12.29
N GLN A 24 6.48 -7.28 13.04
CA GLN A 24 7.07 -6.06 12.46
C GLN A 24 7.99 -6.35 11.27
N THR A 25 8.67 -7.51 11.25
CA THR A 25 9.50 -7.91 10.11
C THR A 25 8.66 -8.19 8.87
N GLU A 26 7.53 -8.88 9.01
CA GLU A 26 6.61 -9.16 7.89
C GLU A 26 5.97 -7.88 7.36
N ALA A 27 5.50 -6.99 8.24
CA ALA A 27 4.99 -5.69 7.83
C ALA A 27 6.05 -4.82 7.14
N GLY A 28 7.31 -4.91 7.58
CA GLY A 28 8.42 -4.27 6.89
C GLY A 28 8.66 -4.83 5.49
N VAL A 29 8.65 -6.15 5.32
CA VAL A 29 8.76 -6.77 3.98
C VAL A 29 7.58 -6.38 3.09
N GLU A 30 6.37 -6.36 3.64
CA GLU A 30 5.17 -5.95 2.91
C GLU A 30 5.28 -4.50 2.46
N LEU A 31 5.66 -3.57 3.35
CA LEU A 31 5.80 -2.16 3.01
C LEU A 31 6.89 -1.93 1.94
N ALA A 32 8.02 -2.63 2.03
CA ALA A 32 9.05 -2.59 0.99
C ALA A 32 8.55 -3.11 -0.36
N SER A 33 7.70 -4.15 -0.36
CA SER A 33 7.06 -4.62 -1.59
C SER A 33 6.15 -3.55 -2.20
N LYS A 34 5.46 -2.76 -1.37
CA LYS A 34 4.62 -1.65 -1.82
C LYS A 34 5.45 -0.52 -2.38
N GLN A 35 6.56 -0.15 -1.75
CA GLN A 35 7.49 0.82 -2.33
C GLN A 35 7.90 0.44 -3.75
N LYS A 36 8.27 -0.83 -3.94
CA LYS A 36 8.63 -1.33 -5.26
C LYS A 36 7.47 -1.24 -6.25
N GLU A 37 6.31 -1.75 -5.86
CA GLU A 37 5.12 -1.71 -6.72
C GLU A 37 4.80 -0.27 -7.14
N SER A 38 5.02 0.72 -6.24
CA SER A 38 4.65 2.12 -6.47
C SER A 38 5.60 2.75 -7.49
N GLY A 39 6.89 2.42 -7.38
CA GLY A 39 7.87 2.73 -8.42
C GLY A 39 7.50 2.12 -9.77
N ASP A 40 7.18 0.82 -9.79
CA ASP A 40 6.78 0.11 -11.02
C ASP A 40 5.51 0.75 -11.65
N SER A 41 4.59 1.25 -10.82
CA SER A 41 3.36 1.94 -11.27
C SER A 41 3.64 3.33 -11.83
N SER A 42 4.52 4.09 -11.18
CA SER A 42 5.03 5.37 -11.73
C SER A 42 5.63 5.16 -13.12
N GLU A 43 6.46 4.13 -13.31
CA GLU A 43 7.05 3.81 -14.62
C GLU A 43 6.00 3.42 -15.65
N PHE A 44 5.00 2.62 -15.25
CA PHE A 44 3.87 2.26 -16.09
C PHE A 44 3.11 3.49 -16.61
N PHE A 45 2.77 4.44 -15.72
CA PHE A 45 2.06 5.66 -16.10
C PHE A 45 2.91 6.57 -16.98
N ALA A 46 4.22 6.67 -16.72
CA ALA A 46 5.14 7.38 -17.60
C ALA A 46 5.21 6.74 -19.00
N GLY A 47 5.17 5.40 -19.10
CA GLY A 47 5.08 4.68 -20.36
C GLY A 47 3.76 4.90 -21.09
N LEU A 48 2.64 4.95 -20.37
CA LEU A 48 1.35 5.32 -20.94
C LEU A 48 1.38 6.75 -21.50
N ALA A 49 2.03 7.70 -20.82
CA ALA A 49 2.14 9.08 -21.27
C ALA A 49 2.86 9.21 -22.62
N GLN A 50 3.84 8.33 -22.90
CA GLN A 50 4.53 8.29 -24.19
C GLN A 50 3.65 7.75 -25.32
N SER A 51 2.81 6.77 -25.02
CA SER A 51 1.92 6.14 -26.01
C SER A 51 0.59 6.88 -26.20
N ASN A 52 0.23 7.80 -25.30
CA ASN A 52 -1.02 8.55 -25.32
C ASN A 52 -0.79 10.07 -25.26
N PRO A 53 -0.35 10.71 -26.37
CA PRO A 53 0.02 12.13 -26.38
C PRO A 53 -1.10 13.09 -25.95
N SER A 54 -2.35 12.75 -26.26
CA SER A 54 -3.54 13.55 -25.88
C SER A 54 -3.80 13.57 -24.38
N SER A 55 -3.32 12.56 -23.65
CA SER A 55 -3.50 12.39 -22.21
C SER A 55 -2.18 12.53 -21.45
N LYS A 56 -1.11 12.94 -22.13
CA LYS A 56 0.27 12.93 -21.62
C LYS A 56 0.38 13.64 -20.27
N THR A 57 -0.14 14.86 -20.15
CA THR A 57 -0.04 15.65 -18.91
C THR A 57 -0.70 14.96 -17.72
N ALA A 58 -1.92 14.43 -17.89
CA ALA A 58 -2.63 13.73 -16.82
C ALA A 58 -1.92 12.44 -16.42
N LEU A 59 -1.34 11.71 -17.38
CA LEU A 59 -0.59 10.49 -17.14
C LEU A 59 0.77 10.77 -16.46
N GLU A 60 1.47 11.84 -16.83
CA GLU A 60 2.70 12.29 -16.16
C GLU A 60 2.42 12.77 -14.74
N GLN A 61 1.31 13.46 -14.50
CA GLN A 61 0.87 13.84 -13.16
C GLN A 61 0.58 12.61 -12.30
N CYS A 62 -0.20 11.65 -12.82
CA CYS A 62 -0.45 10.40 -12.10
C CYS A 62 0.86 9.64 -11.80
N ALA A 63 1.80 9.58 -12.75
CA ALA A 63 3.10 8.96 -12.52
C ALA A 63 3.87 9.65 -11.38
N ALA A 64 3.82 10.98 -11.31
CA ALA A 64 4.47 11.75 -10.24
C ALA A 64 3.88 11.42 -8.85
N HIS A 65 2.56 11.30 -8.74
CA HIS A 65 1.91 10.91 -7.48
C HIS A 65 2.35 9.51 -7.00
N PHE A 66 2.43 8.52 -7.91
CA PHE A 66 2.98 7.20 -7.56
C PHE A 66 4.45 7.25 -7.12
N LYS A 67 5.23 8.17 -7.68
CA LYS A 67 6.62 8.39 -7.26
C LYS A 67 6.71 9.05 -5.88
N GLU A 68 5.79 9.95 -5.56
CA GLU A 68 5.69 10.60 -4.25
C GLU A 68 5.24 9.61 -3.17
N ALA A 69 4.28 8.74 -3.48
CA ALA A 69 3.84 7.66 -2.59
C ALA A 69 4.99 6.75 -2.10
N VAL A 70 6.01 6.50 -2.94
CA VAL A 70 7.22 5.73 -2.54
C VAL A 70 7.92 6.34 -1.32
N LEU A 71 7.93 7.68 -1.20
CA LEU A 71 8.60 8.41 -0.13
C LEU A 71 7.90 8.20 1.21
N PHE A 72 6.58 8.09 1.20
CA PHE A 72 5.80 7.85 2.40
C PHE A 72 5.95 6.41 2.89
N LEU A 73 6.00 5.42 2.00
CA LEU A 73 6.09 3.99 2.36
C LEU A 73 7.43 3.51 2.95
N ASN A 74 8.06 4.30 3.78
CA ASN A 74 9.35 4.04 4.38
C ASN A 74 9.24 3.22 5.67
N LEU A 75 10.09 2.20 5.79
CA LEU A 75 10.20 1.29 6.95
C LEU A 75 10.49 1.97 8.29
N LYS A 76 10.99 3.21 8.29
CA LYS A 76 11.24 3.96 9.54
C LYS A 76 9.95 4.34 10.25
N GLY A 77 8.84 4.53 9.53
CA GLY A 77 7.54 4.81 10.15
C GLY A 77 7.12 3.69 11.09
N LEU A 78 7.44 2.44 10.75
CA LEU A 78 7.05 1.25 11.53
C LEU A 78 7.75 1.21 12.89
N GLN A 79 8.99 1.69 12.95
CA GLN A 79 9.74 1.80 14.22
C GLN A 79 9.32 3.03 15.04
N GLY A 80 8.81 4.06 14.37
CA GLY A 80 8.36 5.31 14.98
C GLY A 80 6.89 5.34 15.39
N GLY A 81 6.10 4.32 15.04
CA GLY A 81 4.65 4.30 15.24
C GLY A 81 3.89 5.30 14.35
N THR A 82 4.42 5.60 13.16
CA THR A 82 3.83 6.52 12.18
C THR A 82 3.58 5.87 10.82
N ALA A 83 3.85 4.58 10.66
CA ALA A 83 3.68 3.91 9.38
C ALA A 83 2.21 3.83 8.94
N SER A 84 1.24 3.81 9.86
CA SER A 84 -0.18 3.87 9.46
C SER A 84 -0.51 5.21 8.80
N LEU A 85 0.01 6.31 9.35
CA LEU A 85 -0.10 7.65 8.78
C LEU A 85 0.63 7.77 7.44
N ASP A 86 1.83 7.19 7.36
CA ASP A 86 2.61 7.15 6.13
C ASP A 86 1.88 6.40 5.00
N VAL A 87 1.25 5.27 5.31
CA VAL A 87 0.40 4.53 4.36
C VAL A 87 -0.81 5.36 3.94
N HIS A 88 -1.42 6.13 4.85
CA HIS A 88 -2.53 7.03 4.48
C HIS A 88 -2.08 8.12 3.51
N TYR A 89 -0.93 8.77 3.74
CA TYR A 89 -0.41 9.76 2.78
C TYR A 89 -0.10 9.13 1.41
N ALA A 90 0.39 7.89 1.39
CA ALA A 90 0.61 7.18 0.14
C ALA A 90 -0.71 6.87 -0.61
N LEU A 91 -1.80 6.61 0.10
CA LEU A 91 -3.13 6.44 -0.47
C LEU A 91 -3.70 7.75 -1.03
N ASP A 92 -3.50 8.87 -0.33
CA ASP A 92 -3.91 10.20 -0.80
C ASP A 92 -3.26 10.53 -2.16
N GLU A 93 -2.00 10.15 -2.37
CA GLU A 93 -1.33 10.31 -3.67
C GLU A 93 -1.98 9.47 -4.77
N VAL A 94 -2.44 8.25 -4.47
CA VAL A 94 -3.19 7.43 -5.45
C VAL A 94 -4.52 8.06 -5.80
N ASP A 95 -5.20 8.68 -4.83
CA ASP A 95 -6.43 9.43 -5.06
C ASP A 95 -6.17 10.66 -5.95
N GLN A 96 -5.09 11.40 -5.70
CA GLN A 96 -4.68 12.51 -6.56
C GLN A 96 -4.36 12.07 -7.99
N CYS A 97 -3.72 10.91 -8.18
CA CYS A 97 -3.57 10.32 -9.51
C CYS A 97 -4.94 10.09 -10.18
N GLN A 98 -5.90 9.48 -9.46
CA GLN A 98 -7.23 9.23 -10.01
C GLN A 98 -7.94 10.53 -10.41
N ASP A 99 -7.81 11.57 -9.61
CA ASP A 99 -8.37 12.90 -9.88
C ASP A 99 -7.73 13.55 -11.10
N ALA A 100 -6.40 13.41 -11.27
CA ALA A 100 -5.69 13.88 -12.45
C ALA A 100 -6.19 13.19 -13.73
N LEU A 101 -6.35 11.86 -13.70
CA LEU A 101 -6.90 11.11 -14.83
C LEU A 101 -8.35 11.50 -15.13
N SER A 102 -9.17 11.67 -14.10
CA SER A 102 -10.58 12.04 -14.24
C SER A 102 -10.72 13.44 -14.83
N SER A 103 -9.95 14.41 -14.33
CA SER A 103 -9.91 15.79 -14.84
C SER A 103 -9.43 15.84 -16.30
N GLY A 104 -8.51 14.94 -16.67
CA GLY A 104 -8.03 14.76 -18.04
C GLY A 104 -8.96 13.96 -18.96
N ASN A 105 -10.12 13.49 -18.47
CA ASN A 105 -11.01 12.56 -19.16
C ASN A 105 -10.28 11.31 -19.72
N VAL A 106 -9.30 10.80 -18.97
CA VAL A 106 -8.48 9.66 -19.37
C VAL A 106 -9.19 8.37 -18.99
N LEU A 107 -9.72 7.66 -19.98
CA LEU A 107 -10.37 6.36 -19.83
C LEU A 107 -9.51 5.29 -20.48
N ILE A 108 -8.57 4.74 -19.71
CA ILE A 108 -7.70 3.65 -20.12
C ILE A 108 -7.88 2.52 -19.11
N ASP A 109 -8.42 1.38 -19.53
CA ASP A 109 -8.78 0.28 -18.64
C ASP A 109 -7.60 -0.22 -17.78
N SER A 110 -6.41 -0.27 -18.37
CA SER A 110 -5.19 -0.67 -17.66
C SER A 110 -4.79 0.33 -16.58
N ALA A 111 -4.96 1.64 -16.80
CA ALA A 111 -4.73 2.66 -15.79
C ALA A 111 -5.73 2.54 -14.63
N THR A 112 -7.01 2.36 -14.94
CA THR A 112 -8.06 2.16 -13.92
C THR A 112 -7.79 0.90 -13.09
N SER A 113 -7.39 -0.20 -13.73
CA SER A 113 -7.08 -1.45 -13.04
C SER A 113 -5.90 -1.31 -12.08
N VAL A 114 -4.85 -0.58 -12.46
CA VAL A 114 -3.69 -0.34 -11.59
C VAL A 114 -4.12 0.47 -10.37
N ILE A 115 -4.86 1.56 -10.55
CA ILE A 115 -5.34 2.40 -9.43
C ILE A 115 -6.21 1.61 -8.45
N GLN A 116 -7.16 0.82 -8.94
CA GLN A 116 -8.05 0.04 -8.06
C GLN A 116 -7.32 -1.04 -7.27
N LYS A 117 -6.34 -1.69 -7.90
CA LYS A 117 -5.44 -2.63 -7.22
C LYS A 117 -4.72 -1.92 -6.07
N TRP A 118 -4.24 -0.70 -6.32
CA TRP A 118 -3.50 0.09 -5.35
C TRP A 118 -4.30 0.49 -4.12
N LYS A 119 -5.52 0.96 -4.31
CA LYS A 119 -6.41 1.33 -3.20
C LYS A 119 -6.66 0.14 -2.26
N THR A 120 -7.01 -1.00 -2.85
CA THR A 120 -7.23 -2.24 -2.10
C THR A 120 -5.99 -2.67 -1.31
N VAL A 121 -4.82 -2.52 -1.93
CA VAL A 121 -3.53 -2.86 -1.33
C VAL A 121 -3.18 -1.93 -0.17
N TYR A 122 -3.43 -0.63 -0.29
CA TYR A 122 -3.17 0.32 0.79
C TYR A 122 -4.13 0.20 1.96
N ASP A 123 -5.41 -0.06 1.69
CA ASP A 123 -6.39 -0.33 2.76
C ASP A 123 -5.95 -1.52 3.62
N ALA A 124 -5.46 -2.58 2.98
CA ALA A 124 -4.92 -3.75 3.68
C ALA A 124 -3.64 -3.42 4.47
N ALA A 125 -2.70 -2.69 3.85
CA ALA A 125 -1.45 -2.29 4.50
C ALA A 125 -1.71 -1.37 5.71
N ALA A 126 -2.66 -0.44 5.61
CA ALA A 126 -3.04 0.45 6.70
C ALA A 126 -3.58 -0.34 7.88
N ALA A 127 -4.49 -1.30 7.65
CA ALA A 127 -5.04 -2.15 8.69
C ALA A 127 -3.96 -2.99 9.38
N THR A 128 -3.04 -3.58 8.60
CA THR A 128 -1.91 -4.37 9.10
C THR A 128 -1.00 -3.53 9.99
N VAL A 129 -0.61 -2.35 9.53
CA VAL A 129 0.30 -1.48 10.28
C VAL A 129 -0.36 -0.92 11.53
N SER A 130 -1.62 -0.49 11.47
CA SER A 130 -2.35 -0.05 12.66
C SER A 130 -2.44 -1.15 13.73
N ALA A 131 -2.59 -2.42 13.34
CA ALA A 131 -2.59 -3.53 14.29
C ALA A 131 -1.23 -3.77 14.98
N LEU A 132 -0.14 -3.26 14.41
CA LEU A 132 1.24 -3.41 14.91
C LEU A 132 1.73 -2.22 15.73
N GLU A 133 1.11 -1.05 15.55
CA GLU A 133 1.42 0.18 16.28
C GLU A 133 0.66 0.31 17.60
N HIS A 134 -0.36 -0.52 17.83
CA HIS A 134 -1.17 -0.60 19.05
C HIS A 134 -0.72 -1.71 20.00
#